data_AF-A0A970E8H2-F1
#
_entry.id   AF-A0A970E8H2-F1
#
_cell.length_a   1.000
_cell.length_b   1.000
_cell.length_c   1.000
_cell.angle_alpha   90.00
_cell.angle_beta   90.00
_cell.angle_gamma   90.00
#
_symmetry.space_group_name_H-M   'P 1'
#
loop_
_entity.id
_entity.type
_entity.pdbx_description
1 polymer ?
#
loop_
_entity_poly.entity_id
_entity_poly.type
_entity_poly.pdbx_seq_one_letter_code
_entity_poly.pdbx_strand_id
1 'polypeptide(L)'
;MGCGGINPIVGFRGFNLVQNPSFEAGLASWISNDNVSTSDIIPFEGTQVAFMDANVASMYQDVVLAGTDCSPLFLSFNVISVNQPKLTVDVLWLDNNHNFIATGLKMFISRGITDGVNNSRITFFDITDNPPPGTAFARLIISKAEGEEESSVSIDQVIMAPVGSINLLENPSFEAGLTGWTTTTYIPDFETPLQGANNIASILGGSLYQDVPIDTQPPNSSYLFSFGASGHMSGTLEVQVLWLDAGDNIIGSPGLEIIIPSETLPRQENYLTYLDLTEPAPDNAVKARILFESSLGEGSVIRIDQVIFARAGSPNLIINPSFEDGLNNWAAVGVSAVASNETYEGDFRASFEINGASLFQDVAIDNGEGHCFLFNCGLRVEREGGGIATTDIVVRVLWLDDRGREIGLGLSLVAFSTANPGVVFPQWLVYTGITESAPPGAAAARVQFTKLLDVNAFVSVDKIVFGRLA
;
A
#
# COMPACT_ATOMS: atom_id res chain seq x y z
N MET A 1 8.89 -28.58 -17.61
CA MET A 1 9.78 -28.72 -16.44
C MET A 1 9.50 -27.49 -15.61
N GLY A 2 8.53 -27.46 -14.71
CA GLY A 2 8.13 -28.45 -13.71
C GLY A 2 8.54 -27.88 -12.35
N CYS A 3 7.96 -26.74 -11.97
CA CYS A 3 8.25 -26.06 -10.71
C CYS A 3 7.70 -26.93 -9.57
N GLY A 4 8.58 -27.73 -8.98
CA GLY A 4 8.27 -28.48 -7.76
C GLY A 4 8.09 -27.51 -6.60
N GLY A 5 7.09 -27.76 -5.76
CA GLY A 5 6.81 -26.96 -4.57
C GLY A 5 8.07 -26.68 -3.77
N ILE A 6 8.32 -25.40 -3.54
CA ILE A 6 9.49 -24.91 -2.82
C ILE A 6 9.13 -24.93 -1.33
N ASN A 7 9.80 -25.79 -0.56
CA ASN A 7 9.99 -25.57 0.87
C ASN A 7 11.15 -24.57 1.00
N PRO A 8 10.94 -23.36 1.56
CA PRO A 8 12.04 -22.44 1.80
C PRO A 8 13.08 -23.10 2.71
N ILE A 9 14.35 -22.99 2.32
CA ILE A 9 15.48 -23.52 3.08
C ILE A 9 15.54 -22.77 4.43
N VAL A 10 15.54 -23.54 5.53
CA VAL A 10 15.77 -23.04 6.89
C VAL A 10 17.03 -22.18 6.91
N GLY A 11 16.89 -20.88 7.19
CA GLY A 11 17.98 -19.91 7.26
C GLY A 11 17.98 -18.82 6.19
N PHE A 12 17.04 -18.82 5.25
CA PHE A 12 16.78 -17.66 4.39
C PHE A 12 16.13 -16.55 5.22
N ARG A 13 16.75 -15.35 5.27
CA ARG A 13 16.11 -14.14 5.80
C ARG A 13 14.97 -13.79 4.86
N GLY A 14 13.77 -14.29 5.11
CA GLY A 14 12.65 -13.88 4.33
C GLY A 14 12.25 -12.45 4.73
N PHE A 15 11.96 -11.60 3.75
CA PHE A 15 10.58 -11.40 3.31
C PHE A 15 10.40 -10.03 2.65
N ASN A 16 11.02 -8.96 3.16
CA ASN A 16 11.40 -7.83 2.28
C ASN A 16 12.76 -8.17 1.64
N LEU A 17 12.78 -8.29 0.33
CA LEU A 17 13.99 -8.60 -0.43
C LEU A 17 14.98 -7.43 -0.42
N VAL A 18 14.48 -6.20 -0.23
CA VAL A 18 15.30 -4.99 -0.10
C VAL A 18 15.90 -4.91 1.32
N GLN A 19 17.20 -4.66 1.39
CA GLN A 19 17.91 -4.35 2.63
C GLN A 19 17.87 -2.84 2.92
N ASN A 20 17.81 -2.51 4.21
CA ASN A 20 17.76 -1.11 4.68
C ASN A 20 16.64 -0.31 3.99
N PRO A 21 15.38 -0.76 4.09
CA PRO A 21 14.26 -0.22 3.31
C PRO A 21 13.84 1.19 3.73
N SER A 22 14.10 1.60 4.98
CA SER A 22 13.83 2.94 5.51
C SER A 22 15.07 3.78 5.80
N PHE A 23 16.24 3.38 5.29
CA PHE A 23 17.47 4.20 5.35
C PHE A 23 17.96 4.57 6.76
N GLU A 24 17.47 3.88 7.80
CA GLU A 24 17.94 4.07 9.19
C GLU A 24 19.41 3.67 9.39
N ALA A 25 19.98 2.88 8.46
CA ALA A 25 21.42 2.61 8.38
C ALA A 25 22.13 3.48 7.31
N GLY A 26 21.57 4.64 6.98
CA GLY A 26 22.01 5.53 5.92
C GLY A 26 21.75 4.93 4.53
N LEU A 27 22.69 5.08 3.59
CA LEU A 27 22.63 4.44 2.26
C LEU A 27 23.30 3.05 2.22
N ALA A 28 23.51 2.41 3.38
CA ALA A 28 24.08 1.07 3.41
C ALA A 28 23.24 0.09 2.58
N SER A 29 23.92 -0.78 1.81
CA SER A 29 23.32 -1.73 0.85
C SER A 29 22.71 -1.12 -0.41
N TRP A 30 22.68 0.21 -0.54
CA TRP A 30 22.24 0.90 -1.75
C TRP A 30 23.45 1.41 -2.53
N ILE A 31 23.40 1.24 -3.86
CA ILE A 31 24.39 1.83 -4.76
C ILE A 31 23.76 3.09 -5.35
N SER A 32 24.37 4.24 -5.11
CA SER A 32 23.87 5.54 -5.55
C SER A 32 24.95 6.38 -6.22
N ASN A 33 24.54 7.43 -6.93
CA ASN A 33 25.45 8.48 -7.37
C ASN A 33 25.65 9.56 -6.28
N ASP A 34 26.52 10.53 -6.54
CA ASP A 34 26.90 11.59 -5.58
C ASP A 34 25.75 12.56 -5.24
N ASN A 35 24.64 12.52 -5.98
CA ASN A 35 23.47 13.37 -5.80
C ASN A 35 22.36 12.72 -4.94
N VAL A 36 22.69 11.58 -4.31
CA VAL A 36 21.85 10.92 -3.31
C VAL A 36 22.55 10.96 -1.96
N SER A 37 21.85 11.46 -0.94
CA SER A 37 22.31 11.50 0.45
C SER A 37 21.21 10.99 1.37
N THR A 38 21.45 11.01 2.67
CA THR A 38 20.38 10.86 3.67
C THR A 38 19.90 12.24 4.12
N SER A 39 18.66 12.30 4.61
CA SER A 39 18.07 13.51 5.20
C SER A 39 17.14 13.12 6.34
N ASP A 40 16.97 14.02 7.32
CA ASP A 40 15.99 13.92 8.40
C ASP A 40 14.77 14.82 8.14
N ILE A 41 14.68 15.41 6.96
CA ILE A 41 13.57 16.28 6.56
C ILE A 41 12.36 15.41 6.27
N ILE A 42 11.43 15.38 7.21
CA ILE A 42 10.10 14.80 7.06
C ILE A 42 10.17 13.31 6.66
N PRO A 43 10.78 12.44 7.48
CA PRO A 43 10.73 11.00 7.22
C PRO A 43 9.28 10.50 7.22
N PHE A 44 9.01 9.47 6.41
CA PHE A 44 7.75 8.74 6.56
C PHE A 44 7.83 7.87 7.79
N GLU A 45 8.92 7.11 7.91
CA GLU A 45 9.18 6.22 9.03
C GLU A 45 10.54 6.51 9.65
N GLY A 46 10.64 6.34 10.96
CA GLY A 46 11.93 6.44 11.63
C GLY A 46 12.50 7.86 11.64
N THR A 47 13.77 7.98 11.27
CA THR A 47 14.54 9.22 11.42
C THR A 47 15.18 9.71 10.12
N GLN A 48 15.24 8.88 9.08
CA GLN A 48 15.98 9.19 7.86
C GLN A 48 15.24 8.78 6.59
N VAL A 49 15.57 9.44 5.49
CA VAL A 49 15.11 9.12 4.13
C VAL A 49 16.28 9.16 3.16
N ALA A 50 16.16 8.47 2.02
CA ALA A 50 17.05 8.69 0.89
C ALA A 50 16.63 9.97 0.15
N PHE A 51 17.50 10.98 0.15
CA PHE A 51 17.27 12.29 -0.43
C PHE A 51 18.01 12.44 -1.75
N MET A 52 17.26 12.76 -2.81
CA MET A 52 17.78 13.05 -4.15
C MET A 52 17.71 14.55 -4.41
N ASP A 53 18.86 15.21 -4.59
CA ASP A 53 18.96 16.67 -4.76
C ASP A 53 18.48 17.17 -6.13
N ALA A 54 18.63 18.46 -6.45
CA ALA A 54 18.12 19.05 -7.69
C ALA A 54 18.72 18.43 -8.97
N ASN A 55 19.91 17.85 -8.92
CA ASN A 55 20.61 17.27 -10.06
C ASN A 55 20.04 15.91 -10.46
N VAL A 56 20.53 15.33 -11.56
CA VAL A 56 20.19 13.95 -11.93
C VAL A 56 20.69 12.98 -10.85
N ALA A 57 19.77 12.25 -10.24
CA ALA A 57 20.05 11.37 -9.12
C ALA A 57 19.53 9.97 -9.39
N SER A 58 20.24 8.95 -8.91
CA SER A 58 19.75 7.58 -8.97
C SER A 58 20.36 6.71 -7.87
N MET A 59 19.58 5.72 -7.46
CA MET A 59 20.03 4.66 -6.57
C MET A 59 19.42 3.32 -6.98
N TYR A 60 20.10 2.23 -6.68
CA TYR A 60 19.60 0.89 -6.94
C TYR A 60 20.09 -0.14 -5.92
N GLN A 61 19.40 -1.26 -5.88
CA GLN A 61 19.80 -2.45 -5.13
C GLN A 61 19.49 -3.71 -5.95
N ASP A 62 20.45 -4.64 -5.96
CA ASP A 62 20.25 -5.99 -6.51
C ASP A 62 19.82 -6.92 -5.38
N VAL A 63 18.66 -7.53 -5.53
CA VAL A 63 18.08 -8.46 -4.56
C VAL A 63 18.11 -9.89 -5.11
N VAL A 64 18.53 -10.84 -4.27
CA VAL A 64 18.64 -12.26 -4.62
C VAL A 64 17.24 -12.90 -4.62
N LEU A 65 16.91 -13.67 -5.66
CA LEU A 65 15.61 -14.35 -5.80
C LEU A 65 15.64 -15.84 -5.48
N ALA A 66 16.65 -16.33 -4.77
CA ALA A 66 16.76 -17.76 -4.48
C ALA A 66 15.55 -18.24 -3.66
N GLY A 67 14.78 -19.18 -4.22
CA GLY A 67 13.54 -19.70 -3.64
C GLY A 67 12.27 -18.91 -4.01
N THR A 68 12.41 -17.81 -4.76
CA THR A 68 11.32 -16.93 -5.23
C THR A 68 11.46 -16.57 -6.71
N ASP A 69 12.34 -17.26 -7.44
CA ASP A 69 12.76 -17.01 -8.83
C ASP A 69 11.67 -17.28 -9.88
N CYS A 70 10.49 -17.68 -9.44
CA CYS A 70 9.29 -17.86 -10.27
C CYS A 70 8.11 -16.99 -9.81
N SER A 71 8.28 -16.20 -8.76
CA SER A 71 7.23 -15.35 -8.21
C SER A 71 7.38 -13.92 -8.72
N PRO A 72 6.30 -13.27 -9.17
CA PRO A 72 6.28 -11.83 -9.33
C PRO A 72 6.46 -11.15 -7.97
N LEU A 73 6.85 -9.89 -7.99
CA LEU A 73 7.17 -9.11 -6.80
C LEU A 73 6.17 -7.96 -6.65
N PHE A 74 5.60 -7.85 -5.46
CA PHE A 74 4.92 -6.66 -4.99
C PHE A 74 5.96 -5.60 -4.62
N LEU A 75 5.80 -4.40 -5.16
CA LEU A 75 6.60 -3.22 -4.87
C LEU A 75 5.75 -2.20 -4.11
N SER A 76 6.31 -1.67 -3.02
CA SER A 76 5.81 -0.46 -2.38
C SER A 76 6.94 0.48 -1.99
N PHE A 77 6.69 1.78 -2.05
CA PHE A 77 7.64 2.79 -1.56
C PHE A 77 6.91 4.10 -1.31
N ASN A 78 7.48 4.89 -0.42
CA ASN A 78 6.96 6.19 -0.04
C ASN A 78 7.74 7.30 -0.73
N VAL A 79 7.04 8.33 -1.19
CA VAL A 79 7.64 9.49 -1.86
C VAL A 79 7.13 10.80 -1.26
N ILE A 80 8.07 11.70 -0.96
CA ILE A 80 7.85 13.13 -0.69
C ILE A 80 8.74 13.91 -1.64
N SER A 81 8.24 15.03 -2.16
CA SER A 81 9.05 15.87 -3.04
C SER A 81 8.82 17.34 -2.82
N VAL A 82 9.80 18.14 -3.27
CA VAL A 82 9.71 19.59 -3.41
C VAL A 82 10.02 19.92 -4.86
N ASN A 83 9.13 20.63 -5.56
CA ASN A 83 9.27 20.93 -6.99
C ASN A 83 9.65 19.67 -7.80
N GLN A 84 8.95 18.57 -7.52
CA GLN A 84 9.17 17.19 -7.94
C GLN A 84 9.54 17.10 -9.42
N PRO A 85 10.79 16.73 -9.74
CA PRO A 85 11.18 16.37 -11.10
C PRO A 85 10.54 15.04 -11.52
N LYS A 86 10.71 14.68 -12.79
CA LYS A 86 10.29 13.36 -13.27
C LYS A 86 11.03 12.26 -12.51
N LEU A 87 10.30 11.24 -12.07
CA LEU A 87 10.82 10.09 -11.35
C LEU A 87 10.48 8.81 -12.12
N THR A 88 11.42 7.88 -12.19
CA THR A 88 11.22 6.54 -12.75
C THR A 88 11.60 5.49 -11.74
N VAL A 89 10.80 4.44 -11.64
CA VAL A 89 11.10 3.26 -10.82
C VAL A 89 11.02 2.03 -11.70
N ASP A 90 12.13 1.32 -11.84
CA ASP A 90 12.24 0.14 -12.68
C ASP A 90 12.62 -1.08 -11.84
N VAL A 91 12.05 -2.24 -12.17
CA VAL A 91 12.52 -3.54 -11.69
C VAL A 91 13.03 -4.33 -12.89
N LEU A 92 14.32 -4.67 -12.90
CA LEU A 92 14.96 -5.44 -13.96
C LEU A 92 15.29 -6.86 -13.48
N TRP A 93 15.04 -7.86 -14.32
CA TRP A 93 15.44 -9.24 -14.09
C TRP A 93 16.87 -9.48 -14.56
N LEU A 94 17.72 -10.04 -13.71
CA LEU A 94 19.11 -10.32 -14.00
C LEU A 94 19.46 -11.81 -13.82
N ASP A 95 20.43 -12.29 -14.59
CA ASP A 95 20.98 -13.65 -14.44
C ASP A 95 21.99 -13.76 -13.27
N ASN A 96 22.54 -14.96 -13.05
CA ASN A 96 23.55 -15.20 -12.01
C ASN A 96 24.84 -14.36 -12.15
N ASN A 97 25.10 -13.81 -13.34
CA ASN A 97 26.25 -12.94 -13.62
C ASN A 97 25.86 -11.46 -13.62
N HIS A 98 24.64 -11.13 -13.16
CA HIS A 98 24.07 -9.78 -13.14
C HIS A 98 23.88 -9.16 -14.54
N ASN A 99 23.76 -9.99 -15.59
CA ASN A 99 23.38 -9.52 -16.92
C ASN A 99 21.87 -9.31 -16.99
N PHE A 100 21.45 -8.22 -17.65
CA PHE A 100 20.04 -7.94 -17.92
C PHE A 100 19.39 -9.04 -18.78
N ILE A 101 18.23 -9.52 -18.32
CA ILE A 101 17.38 -10.47 -19.05
C ILE A 101 16.16 -9.75 -19.62
N ALA A 102 15.40 -9.06 -18.76
CA ALA A 102 14.15 -8.39 -19.12
C ALA A 102 13.77 -7.32 -18.09
N THR A 103 12.84 -6.44 -18.46
CA THR A 103 12.17 -5.52 -17.52
C THR A 103 10.97 -6.23 -16.93
N GLY A 104 10.86 -6.24 -15.60
CA GLY A 104 9.71 -6.78 -14.87
C GLY A 104 8.68 -5.71 -14.52
N LEU A 105 9.12 -4.49 -14.27
CA LEU A 105 8.25 -3.35 -13.98
C LEU A 105 8.91 -2.06 -14.45
N LYS A 106 8.09 -1.12 -14.91
CA LYS A 106 8.50 0.25 -15.24
C LYS A 106 7.41 1.23 -14.87
N MET A 107 7.70 2.07 -13.89
CA MET A 107 6.85 3.15 -13.42
C MET A 107 7.43 4.50 -13.84
N PHE A 108 6.55 5.41 -14.25
CA PHE A 108 6.91 6.79 -14.59
C PHE A 108 6.02 7.76 -13.81
N ILE A 109 6.60 8.51 -12.88
CA ILE A 109 5.87 9.51 -12.10
C ILE A 109 6.19 10.88 -12.71
N SER A 110 5.16 11.52 -13.25
CA SER A 110 5.31 12.81 -13.94
C SER A 110 5.63 13.95 -12.98
N ARG A 111 6.02 15.11 -13.52
CA ARG A 111 6.38 16.29 -12.70
C ARG A 111 5.14 16.76 -11.93
N GLY A 112 5.31 17.03 -10.64
CA GLY A 112 4.28 17.69 -9.81
C GLY A 112 3.20 16.79 -9.21
N ILE A 113 3.31 15.46 -9.34
CA ILE A 113 2.34 14.51 -8.76
C ILE A 113 2.51 14.41 -7.25
N THR A 114 3.75 14.30 -6.76
CA THR A 114 4.06 14.27 -5.33
C THR A 114 4.39 15.67 -4.80
N ASP A 115 4.18 16.72 -5.61
CA ASP A 115 4.18 18.10 -5.15
C ASP A 115 2.82 18.42 -4.54
N GLY A 116 2.82 19.03 -3.36
CA GLY A 116 1.59 19.49 -2.75
C GLY A 116 1.82 20.80 -2.02
N VAL A 117 0.79 21.66 -2.01
CA VAL A 117 0.74 22.88 -1.19
C VAL A 117 1.01 22.56 0.30
N ASN A 118 0.84 21.28 0.67
CA ASN A 118 0.91 20.74 2.02
C ASN A 118 1.87 19.54 2.18
N ASN A 119 2.88 19.37 1.30
CA ASN A 119 3.82 18.24 1.26
C ASN A 119 3.13 16.89 0.98
N SER A 120 2.57 16.72 -0.22
CA SER A 120 1.89 15.50 -0.63
C SER A 120 2.78 14.27 -0.46
N ARG A 121 2.39 13.42 0.48
CA ARG A 121 3.05 12.17 0.82
C ARG A 121 2.29 11.04 0.17
N ILE A 122 2.90 10.34 -0.78
CA ILE A 122 2.22 9.27 -1.52
C ILE A 122 2.96 7.94 -1.31
N THR A 123 2.19 6.90 -1.03
CA THR A 123 2.65 5.51 -1.01
C THR A 123 2.26 4.88 -2.33
N PHE A 124 3.24 4.45 -3.12
CA PHE A 124 3.01 3.77 -4.38
C PHE A 124 2.92 2.25 -4.16
N PHE A 125 2.12 1.59 -4.99
CA PHE A 125 1.98 0.14 -5.06
C PHE A 125 2.04 -0.30 -6.52
N ASP A 126 2.76 -1.37 -6.82
CA ASP A 126 2.73 -2.02 -8.13
C ASP A 126 3.17 -3.49 -8.03
N ILE A 127 2.97 -4.27 -9.08
CA ILE A 127 3.41 -5.67 -9.18
C ILE A 127 4.20 -5.88 -10.47
N THR A 128 5.32 -6.59 -10.38
CA THR A 128 6.09 -6.96 -11.57
C THR A 128 5.41 -8.06 -12.39
N ASP A 129 5.78 -8.16 -13.66
CA ASP A 129 5.59 -9.39 -14.44
C ASP A 129 6.30 -10.59 -13.78
N ASN A 130 6.06 -11.80 -14.30
CA ASN A 130 6.80 -12.98 -13.86
C ASN A 130 8.30 -12.86 -14.24
N PRO A 131 9.22 -13.27 -13.35
CA PRO A 131 10.63 -13.41 -13.70
C PRO A 131 10.81 -14.45 -14.83
N PRO A 132 11.52 -14.11 -15.93
CA PRO A 132 11.81 -15.07 -16.99
C PRO A 132 12.72 -16.23 -16.52
N PRO A 133 12.76 -17.36 -17.24
CA PRO A 133 13.66 -18.46 -16.93
C PRO A 133 15.13 -18.02 -16.90
N GLY A 134 15.87 -18.44 -15.86
CA GLY A 134 17.28 -18.10 -15.67
C GLY A 134 17.52 -16.82 -14.86
N THR A 135 16.46 -16.15 -14.40
CA THR A 135 16.55 -15.04 -13.45
C THR A 135 17.11 -15.53 -12.11
N ALA A 136 18.03 -14.77 -11.54
CA ALA A 136 18.60 -15.02 -10.22
C ALA A 136 18.52 -13.78 -9.31
N PHE A 137 18.43 -12.58 -9.89
CA PHE A 137 18.32 -11.33 -9.16
C PHE A 137 17.24 -10.43 -9.76
N ALA A 138 16.66 -9.57 -8.93
CA ALA A 138 15.94 -8.38 -9.37
C ALA A 138 16.77 -7.15 -9.03
N ARG A 139 16.85 -6.18 -9.94
CA ARG A 139 17.42 -4.86 -9.68
C ARG A 139 16.30 -3.85 -9.56
N LEU A 140 16.10 -3.30 -8.37
CA LEU A 140 15.25 -2.12 -8.16
C LEU A 140 16.07 -0.87 -8.45
N ILE A 141 15.62 -0.02 -9.36
CA ILE A 141 16.25 1.25 -9.70
C ILE A 141 15.25 2.36 -9.46
N ILE A 142 15.67 3.40 -8.72
CA ILE A 142 14.92 4.63 -8.56
C ILE A 142 15.77 5.75 -9.13
N SER A 143 15.27 6.44 -10.13
CA SER A 143 15.99 7.51 -10.84
C SER A 143 15.14 8.76 -10.98
N LYS A 144 15.76 9.90 -10.75
CA LYS A 144 15.15 11.22 -10.84
C LYS A 144 15.86 12.04 -11.91
N ALA A 145 15.08 12.69 -12.77
CA ALA A 145 15.58 13.65 -13.74
C ALA A 145 16.16 14.91 -13.06
N GLU A 146 16.87 15.72 -13.84
CA GLU A 146 17.24 17.07 -13.42
C GLU A 146 15.98 17.89 -13.15
N GLY A 147 15.98 18.61 -12.03
CA GLY A 147 14.92 19.52 -11.65
C GLY A 147 15.37 20.98 -11.65
N GLU A 148 14.47 21.84 -11.19
CA GLU A 148 14.79 23.26 -10.95
C GLU A 148 15.56 23.44 -9.64
N GLU A 149 16.07 24.65 -9.37
CA GLU A 149 16.76 24.98 -8.12
C GLU A 149 15.86 24.65 -6.92
N GLU A 150 16.43 24.07 -5.85
CA GLU A 150 15.72 23.57 -4.66
C GLU A 150 14.78 22.36 -4.90
N SER A 151 14.75 21.77 -6.09
CA SER A 151 13.98 20.54 -6.31
C SER A 151 14.58 19.34 -5.58
N SER A 152 13.73 18.46 -5.05
CA SER A 152 14.17 17.24 -4.39
C SER A 152 13.11 16.15 -4.41
N VAL A 153 13.55 14.90 -4.27
CA VAL A 153 12.71 13.72 -4.04
C VAL A 153 13.30 12.94 -2.87
N SER A 154 12.46 12.61 -1.89
CA SER A 154 12.79 11.75 -0.78
C SER A 154 12.06 10.42 -0.92
N ILE A 155 12.79 9.32 -0.75
CA ILE A 155 12.30 7.95 -0.81
C ILE A 155 12.45 7.31 0.56
N ASP A 156 11.43 6.57 0.99
CA ASP A 156 11.40 5.86 2.26
C ASP A 156 10.61 4.54 2.14
N GLN A 157 10.75 3.66 3.13
CA GLN A 157 9.97 2.43 3.32
C GLN A 157 9.79 1.58 2.05
N VAL A 158 10.92 1.25 1.41
CA VAL A 158 10.92 0.48 0.16
C VAL A 158 10.70 -1.01 0.45
N ILE A 159 9.63 -1.56 -0.09
CA ILE A 159 9.24 -2.97 0.04
C ILE A 159 9.31 -3.66 -1.32
N MET A 160 9.98 -4.80 -1.36
CA MET A 160 9.89 -5.75 -2.47
C MET A 160 9.67 -7.15 -1.91
N ALA A 161 8.51 -7.76 -2.17
CA ALA A 161 8.15 -9.05 -1.60
C ALA A 161 7.47 -9.95 -2.65
N PRO A 162 7.63 -11.28 -2.59
CA PRO A 162 6.92 -12.20 -3.48
C PRO A 162 5.40 -12.09 -3.31
N VAL A 163 4.67 -12.16 -4.42
CA VAL A 163 3.20 -12.21 -4.45
C VAL A 163 2.71 -13.41 -5.27
N GLY A 164 1.51 -13.92 -4.97
CA GLY A 164 1.00 -15.20 -5.47
C GLY A 164 0.69 -15.25 -6.96
N SER A 165 0.54 -14.10 -7.64
CA SER A 165 0.40 -14.00 -9.09
C SER A 165 0.80 -12.61 -9.59
N ILE A 166 0.92 -12.48 -10.91
CA ILE A 166 0.95 -11.16 -11.57
C ILE A 166 -0.39 -10.44 -11.35
N ASN A 167 -0.45 -9.15 -11.68
CA ASN A 167 -1.72 -8.45 -11.80
C ASN A 167 -2.59 -9.14 -12.86
N LEU A 168 -3.78 -9.57 -12.45
CA LEU A 168 -4.72 -10.32 -13.28
C LEU A 168 -5.62 -9.39 -14.12
N LEU A 169 -5.57 -8.08 -13.85
CA LEU A 169 -6.30 -7.08 -14.61
C LEU A 169 -5.63 -6.79 -15.96
N GLU A 170 -6.45 -6.57 -16.98
CA GLU A 170 -6.03 -5.95 -18.22
C GLU A 170 -6.00 -4.43 -18.08
N ASN A 171 -4.92 -3.81 -18.55
CA ASN A 171 -4.75 -2.36 -18.55
C ASN A 171 -5.06 -1.70 -17.17
N PRO A 172 -4.41 -2.16 -16.08
CA PRO A 172 -4.69 -1.73 -14.71
C PRO A 172 -4.34 -0.26 -14.42
N SER A 173 -3.43 0.29 -15.22
CA SER A 173 -2.94 1.67 -15.16
C SER A 173 -3.63 2.60 -16.17
N PHE A 174 -4.60 2.11 -16.93
CA PHE A 174 -5.33 2.87 -17.95
C PHE A 174 -4.47 3.48 -19.07
N GLU A 175 -3.21 3.09 -19.25
CA GLU A 175 -2.33 3.58 -20.33
C GLU A 175 -2.87 3.25 -21.73
N ALA A 176 -3.74 2.24 -21.86
CA ALA A 176 -4.49 1.92 -23.07
C ALA A 176 -5.96 2.38 -23.03
N GLY A 177 -6.26 3.45 -22.28
CA GLY A 177 -7.60 4.01 -22.09
C GLY A 177 -8.51 3.06 -21.32
N LEU A 178 -9.69 2.76 -21.89
CA LEU A 178 -10.68 1.84 -21.31
C LEU A 178 -10.58 0.39 -21.86
N THR A 179 -9.48 0.02 -22.51
CA THR A 179 -9.29 -1.35 -23.01
C THR A 179 -9.42 -2.34 -21.85
N GLY A 180 -10.29 -3.35 -21.97
CA GLY A 180 -10.57 -4.33 -20.92
C GLY A 180 -11.60 -3.89 -19.87
N TRP A 181 -12.02 -2.63 -19.86
CA TRP A 181 -12.93 -2.07 -18.87
C TRP A 181 -14.30 -1.71 -19.47
N THR A 182 -15.36 -1.97 -18.71
CA THR A 182 -16.72 -1.56 -19.03
C THR A 182 -17.13 -0.39 -18.15
N THR A 183 -17.74 0.65 -18.71
CA THR A 183 -18.17 1.81 -17.94
C THR A 183 -19.45 2.44 -18.48
N THR A 184 -20.19 3.12 -17.60
CA THR A 184 -21.33 3.96 -17.97
C THR A 184 -20.95 5.41 -18.26
N THR A 185 -19.97 5.97 -17.54
CA THR A 185 -19.68 7.42 -17.54
C THR A 185 -18.21 7.79 -17.34
N TYR A 186 -17.33 6.83 -17.02
CA TYR A 186 -15.91 7.11 -16.87
C TYR A 186 -15.25 7.35 -18.23
N ILE A 187 -14.26 8.23 -18.25
CA ILE A 187 -13.51 8.62 -19.44
C ILE A 187 -12.00 8.66 -19.15
N PRO A 188 -11.14 8.37 -20.13
CA PRO A 188 -9.69 8.61 -20.00
C PRO A 188 -9.40 10.07 -19.66
N ASP A 189 -8.49 10.29 -18.70
CA ASP A 189 -8.01 11.61 -18.31
C ASP A 189 -6.47 11.64 -18.23
N PHE A 190 -5.89 12.62 -18.91
CA PHE A 190 -4.45 12.77 -19.12
C PHE A 190 -3.86 13.95 -18.33
N GLU A 191 -4.68 14.65 -17.53
CA GLU A 191 -4.24 15.86 -16.84
C GLU A 191 -3.42 15.56 -15.59
N THR A 192 -3.92 14.66 -14.74
CA THR A 192 -3.32 14.39 -13.42
C THR A 192 -3.27 12.88 -13.11
N PRO A 193 -2.56 12.06 -13.90
CA PRO A 193 -2.39 10.64 -13.58
C PRO A 193 -1.48 10.43 -12.37
N LEU A 194 -1.75 9.40 -11.56
CA LEU A 194 -0.89 9.03 -10.43
C LEU A 194 0.46 8.53 -10.95
N GLN A 195 0.44 7.72 -12.00
CA GLN A 195 1.63 7.40 -12.76
C GLN A 195 1.32 7.21 -14.25
N GLY A 196 2.37 7.15 -15.06
CA GLY A 196 2.26 7.01 -16.49
C GLY A 196 1.73 8.27 -17.16
N ALA A 197 0.92 8.08 -18.20
CA ALA A 197 0.38 9.17 -19.02
C ALA A 197 -1.13 9.34 -18.88
N ASN A 198 -1.84 8.37 -18.31
CA ASN A 198 -3.30 8.39 -18.28
C ASN A 198 -3.85 7.82 -16.96
N ASN A 199 -4.98 8.35 -16.53
CA ASN A 199 -5.83 7.75 -15.51
C ASN A 199 -7.25 7.56 -16.09
N ILE A 200 -8.20 7.18 -15.24
CA ILE A 200 -9.62 7.26 -15.58
C ILE A 200 -10.35 8.21 -14.64
N ALA A 201 -11.23 9.03 -15.18
CA ALA A 201 -12.01 10.01 -14.42
C ALA A 201 -13.52 9.86 -14.65
N SER A 202 -14.31 10.23 -13.64
CA SER A 202 -15.75 10.44 -13.74
C SER A 202 -16.10 11.83 -13.25
N ILE A 203 -16.99 12.53 -13.98
CA ILE A 203 -17.53 13.85 -13.62
C ILE A 203 -19.05 13.82 -13.42
N LEU A 204 -19.70 12.68 -13.68
CA LEU A 204 -21.16 12.50 -13.59
C LEU A 204 -21.58 11.44 -12.56
N GLY A 205 -20.62 10.72 -11.99
CA GLY A 205 -20.91 9.48 -11.26
C GLY A 205 -21.28 8.34 -12.22
N GLY A 206 -21.24 7.10 -11.75
CA GLY A 206 -21.53 5.91 -12.54
C GLY A 206 -20.61 4.75 -12.18
N SER A 207 -20.54 3.74 -13.04
CA SER A 207 -19.80 2.51 -12.78
C SER A 207 -18.65 2.30 -13.77
N LEU A 208 -17.60 1.67 -13.28
CA LEU A 208 -16.45 1.16 -14.03
C LEU A 208 -16.14 -0.23 -13.50
N TYR A 209 -16.06 -1.23 -14.37
CA TYR A 209 -15.72 -2.58 -13.93
C TYR A 209 -14.96 -3.41 -14.95
N GLN A 210 -14.29 -4.45 -14.46
CA GLN A 210 -13.68 -5.51 -15.24
C GLN A 210 -14.00 -6.86 -14.61
N ASP A 211 -14.40 -7.84 -15.42
CA ASP A 211 -14.62 -9.22 -15.00
C ASP A 211 -13.35 -10.04 -15.28
N VAL A 212 -12.65 -10.42 -14.21
CA VAL A 212 -11.36 -11.10 -14.25
C VAL A 212 -11.55 -12.60 -14.07
N PRO A 213 -11.12 -13.47 -15.01
CA PRO A 213 -11.14 -14.91 -14.82
C PRO A 213 -10.23 -15.35 -13.66
N ILE A 214 -10.76 -16.16 -12.74
CA ILE A 214 -10.03 -16.70 -11.59
C ILE A 214 -10.07 -18.24 -11.51
N ASP A 215 -10.71 -18.90 -12.45
CA ASP A 215 -10.83 -20.36 -12.54
C ASP A 215 -9.48 -21.09 -12.74
N THR A 216 -8.46 -20.35 -13.18
CA THR A 216 -7.07 -20.84 -13.27
C THR A 216 -6.28 -20.72 -11.96
N GLN A 217 -6.83 -20.00 -10.97
CA GLN A 217 -6.22 -19.87 -9.64
C GLN A 217 -6.64 -21.04 -8.75
N PRO A 218 -5.87 -21.36 -7.69
CA PRO A 218 -6.28 -22.35 -6.71
C PRO A 218 -7.67 -22.02 -6.12
N PRO A 219 -8.54 -23.02 -5.91
CA PRO A 219 -9.85 -22.80 -5.27
C PRO A 219 -9.71 -22.12 -3.91
N ASN A 220 -10.71 -21.32 -3.53
CA ASN A 220 -10.75 -20.62 -2.25
C ASN A 220 -9.53 -19.70 -2.03
N SER A 221 -9.00 -19.09 -3.10
CA SER A 221 -7.94 -18.10 -3.03
C SER A 221 -8.47 -16.75 -2.56
N SER A 222 -7.66 -16.04 -1.79
CA SER A 222 -7.79 -14.60 -1.52
C SER A 222 -6.92 -13.81 -2.49
N TYR A 223 -7.19 -12.51 -2.60
CA TYR A 223 -6.51 -11.63 -3.55
C TYR A 223 -6.06 -10.34 -2.88
N LEU A 224 -4.86 -9.88 -3.22
CA LEU A 224 -4.40 -8.52 -2.98
C LEU A 224 -5.13 -7.60 -3.94
N PHE A 225 -5.74 -6.56 -3.38
CA PHE A 225 -6.40 -5.49 -4.10
C PHE A 225 -5.80 -4.14 -3.73
N SER A 226 -5.52 -3.29 -4.71
CA SER A 226 -5.06 -1.92 -4.46
C SER A 226 -5.48 -0.99 -5.58
N PHE A 227 -5.59 0.31 -5.30
CA PHE A 227 -5.80 1.36 -6.29
C PHE A 227 -5.40 2.73 -5.72
N GLY A 228 -5.11 3.68 -6.61
CA GLY A 228 -5.01 5.10 -6.28
C GLY A 228 -6.30 5.82 -6.66
N ALA A 229 -6.80 6.67 -5.78
CA ALA A 229 -7.92 7.55 -6.07
C ALA A 229 -7.62 9.00 -5.68
N SER A 230 -8.11 9.95 -6.47
CA SER A 230 -8.13 11.37 -6.11
C SER A 230 -9.50 11.97 -6.44
N GLY A 231 -9.83 13.10 -5.80
CA GLY A 231 -11.14 13.68 -5.92
C GLY A 231 -11.12 15.19 -5.79
N HIS A 232 -12.09 15.84 -6.43
CA HIS A 232 -12.31 17.27 -6.32
C HIS A 232 -13.79 17.55 -6.03
N MET A 233 -14.06 18.38 -5.02
CA MET A 233 -15.39 18.61 -4.45
C MET A 233 -16.10 17.31 -4.05
N SER A 234 -17.38 17.38 -3.68
CA SER A 234 -18.04 16.30 -2.95
C SER A 234 -18.41 15.11 -3.85
N GLY A 235 -17.96 13.91 -3.50
CA GLY A 235 -18.32 12.69 -4.22
C GLY A 235 -17.93 11.42 -3.49
N THR A 236 -18.80 10.41 -3.49
CA THR A 236 -18.51 9.11 -2.87
C THR A 236 -17.99 8.13 -3.93
N LEU A 237 -17.12 7.22 -3.51
CA LEU A 237 -16.64 6.11 -4.32
C LEU A 237 -16.78 4.80 -3.53
N GLU A 238 -17.59 3.88 -4.04
CA GLU A 238 -17.71 2.52 -3.54
C GLU A 238 -16.88 1.60 -4.45
N VAL A 239 -16.05 0.75 -3.85
CA VAL A 239 -15.18 -0.19 -4.56
C VAL A 239 -15.41 -1.59 -4.02
N GLN A 240 -15.71 -2.52 -4.92
CA GLN A 240 -16.06 -3.89 -4.56
C GLN A 240 -15.28 -4.90 -5.39
N VAL A 241 -15.01 -6.05 -4.77
CA VAL A 241 -14.65 -7.29 -5.46
C VAL A 241 -15.81 -8.25 -5.34
N LEU A 242 -16.57 -8.46 -6.42
CA LEU A 242 -17.73 -9.35 -6.44
C LEU A 242 -17.35 -10.70 -7.07
N TRP A 243 -17.84 -11.80 -6.51
CA TRP A 243 -17.59 -13.14 -7.05
C TRP A 243 -18.69 -13.55 -8.02
N LEU A 244 -18.31 -14.05 -9.19
CA LEU A 244 -19.24 -14.45 -10.23
C LEU A 244 -19.10 -15.94 -10.57
N ASP A 245 -20.24 -16.60 -10.77
CA ASP A 245 -20.30 -17.95 -11.31
C ASP A 245 -20.15 -17.97 -12.85
N ALA A 246 -20.15 -19.17 -13.44
CA ALA A 246 -20.00 -19.35 -14.89
C ALA A 246 -21.18 -18.80 -15.72
N GLY A 247 -22.30 -18.46 -15.07
CA GLY A 247 -23.46 -17.81 -15.66
C GLY A 247 -23.49 -16.29 -15.45
N ASP A 248 -22.38 -15.70 -14.98
CA ASP A 248 -22.23 -14.28 -14.65
C ASP A 248 -23.16 -13.79 -13.51
N ASN A 249 -23.63 -14.70 -12.66
CA ASN A 249 -24.40 -14.34 -11.46
C ASN A 249 -23.44 -14.02 -10.32
N ILE A 250 -23.73 -12.95 -9.57
CA ILE A 250 -23.02 -12.64 -8.32
C ILE A 250 -23.38 -13.72 -7.28
N ILE A 251 -22.36 -14.28 -6.62
CA ILE A 251 -22.51 -15.32 -5.60
C ILE A 251 -21.82 -14.93 -4.29
N GLY A 252 -22.43 -15.30 -3.17
CA GLY A 252 -21.91 -14.97 -1.84
C GLY A 252 -21.95 -13.48 -1.53
N SER A 253 -21.24 -13.09 -0.48
CA SER A 253 -20.94 -11.69 -0.17
C SER A 253 -19.80 -11.19 -1.06
N PRO A 254 -19.67 -9.87 -1.27
CA PRO A 254 -18.45 -9.29 -1.83
C PRO A 254 -17.21 -9.82 -1.09
N GLY A 255 -16.15 -10.12 -1.83
CA GLY A 255 -14.85 -10.44 -1.25
C GLY A 255 -14.20 -9.26 -0.57
N LEU A 256 -14.57 -8.05 -0.99
CA LEU A 256 -14.10 -6.78 -0.43
C LEU A 256 -15.13 -5.70 -0.75
N GLU A 257 -15.30 -4.77 0.17
CA GLU A 257 -16.07 -3.53 0.00
C GLU A 257 -15.28 -2.40 0.70
N ILE A 258 -15.00 -1.34 -0.07
CA ILE A 258 -14.33 -0.12 0.40
C ILE A 258 -15.26 1.04 0.02
N ILE A 259 -15.72 1.79 1.02
CA ILE A 259 -16.58 2.96 0.81
C ILE A 259 -15.74 4.19 1.13
N ILE A 260 -15.57 5.09 0.17
CA ILE A 260 -14.82 6.33 0.35
C ILE A 260 -15.82 7.48 0.49
N PRO A 261 -15.87 8.14 1.66
CA PRO A 261 -16.80 9.23 1.91
C PRO A 261 -16.57 10.48 1.06
N SER A 262 -17.60 11.32 1.03
CA SER A 262 -17.69 12.45 0.12
C SER A 262 -16.61 13.53 0.30
N GLU A 263 -16.02 13.62 1.50
CA GLU A 263 -15.02 14.65 1.83
C GLU A 263 -13.59 14.08 1.95
N THR A 264 -13.40 12.76 1.87
CA THR A 264 -12.08 12.13 2.04
C THR A 264 -11.11 12.51 0.92
N LEU A 265 -11.43 12.21 -0.33
CA LEU A 265 -10.55 12.51 -1.47
C LEU A 265 -10.34 14.02 -1.69
N PRO A 266 -11.35 14.89 -1.58
CA PRO A 266 -11.17 16.33 -1.73
C PRO A 266 -10.24 16.95 -0.69
N ARG A 267 -10.28 16.43 0.56
CA ARG A 267 -9.39 16.90 1.63
C ARG A 267 -8.00 16.29 1.59
N GLN A 268 -7.84 15.18 0.87
CA GLN A 268 -6.50 14.67 0.57
C GLN A 268 -5.72 15.66 -0.30
N GLU A 269 -6.40 16.46 -1.14
CA GLU A 269 -5.80 17.43 -2.10
C GLU A 269 -4.83 16.81 -3.12
N ASN A 270 -4.71 15.49 -3.13
CA ASN A 270 -3.90 14.67 -4.04
C ASN A 270 -4.42 13.22 -3.99
N TYR A 271 -3.72 12.28 -4.61
CA TYR A 271 -4.05 10.85 -4.54
C TYR A 271 -3.92 10.29 -3.12
N LEU A 272 -4.86 9.43 -2.78
CA LEU A 272 -4.81 8.48 -1.68
C LEU A 272 -4.77 7.08 -2.28
N THR A 273 -3.86 6.25 -1.82
CA THR A 273 -3.77 4.84 -2.24
C THR A 273 -4.43 3.96 -1.21
N TYR A 274 -5.05 2.89 -1.69
CA TYR A 274 -5.78 1.89 -0.91
C TYR A 274 -5.18 0.52 -1.18
N LEU A 275 -5.10 -0.32 -0.15
CA LEU A 275 -4.59 -1.68 -0.24
C LEU A 275 -5.40 -2.55 0.73
N ASP A 276 -5.88 -3.71 0.29
CA ASP A 276 -6.53 -4.70 1.15
C ASP A 276 -6.37 -6.11 0.58
N LEU A 277 -6.79 -7.10 1.37
CA LEU A 277 -6.85 -8.51 1.01
C LEU A 277 -8.30 -8.97 1.05
N THR A 278 -8.78 -9.54 -0.04
CA THR A 278 -10.15 -10.04 -0.12
C THR A 278 -10.37 -11.23 0.81
N GLU A 279 -11.60 -11.41 1.27
CA GLU A 279 -12.09 -12.72 1.68
C GLU A 279 -11.87 -13.77 0.57
N PRO A 280 -11.75 -15.06 0.91
CA PRO A 280 -11.57 -16.10 -0.09
C PRO A 280 -12.74 -16.16 -1.07
N ALA A 281 -12.44 -16.40 -2.35
CA ALA A 281 -13.48 -16.63 -3.35
C ALA A 281 -14.30 -17.89 -2.99
N PRO A 282 -15.64 -17.82 -2.99
CA PRO A 282 -16.50 -18.94 -2.62
C PRO A 282 -16.43 -20.07 -3.66
N ASP A 283 -16.88 -21.26 -3.26
CA ASP A 283 -17.00 -22.40 -4.16
C ASP A 283 -17.82 -22.04 -5.42
N ASN A 284 -17.33 -22.46 -6.58
CA ASN A 284 -17.90 -22.19 -7.92
C ASN A 284 -17.71 -20.76 -8.46
N ALA A 285 -17.01 -19.87 -7.74
CA ALA A 285 -16.56 -18.61 -8.33
C ALA A 285 -15.56 -18.91 -9.46
N VAL A 286 -15.82 -18.36 -10.64
CA VAL A 286 -14.93 -18.49 -11.82
C VAL A 286 -14.44 -17.13 -12.32
N LYS A 287 -15.08 -16.04 -11.89
CA LYS A 287 -14.64 -14.67 -12.15
C LYS A 287 -14.71 -13.82 -10.88
N ALA A 288 -13.87 -12.80 -10.82
CA ALA A 288 -13.99 -11.69 -9.89
C ALA A 288 -14.33 -10.42 -10.68
N ARG A 289 -15.39 -9.72 -10.32
CA ARG A 289 -15.69 -8.39 -10.86
C ARG A 289 -15.07 -7.35 -9.95
N ILE A 290 -14.12 -6.60 -10.49
CA ILE A 290 -13.60 -5.40 -9.85
C ILE A 290 -14.51 -4.25 -10.25
N LEU A 291 -15.25 -3.69 -9.30
CA LEU A 291 -16.28 -2.70 -9.52
C LEU A 291 -15.96 -1.41 -8.76
N PHE A 292 -16.02 -0.28 -9.47
CA PHE A 292 -15.99 1.06 -8.91
C PHE A 292 -17.33 1.75 -9.22
N GLU A 293 -18.02 2.24 -8.20
CA GLU A 293 -19.25 3.01 -8.32
C GLU A 293 -19.08 4.38 -7.68
N SER A 294 -19.28 5.44 -8.46
CA SER A 294 -19.18 6.81 -7.96
C SER A 294 -20.53 7.52 -7.99
N SER A 295 -20.77 8.35 -6.97
CA SER A 295 -21.90 9.28 -6.91
C SER A 295 -21.36 10.69 -6.71
N LEU A 296 -21.56 11.55 -7.70
CA LEU A 296 -20.89 12.86 -7.78
C LEU A 296 -21.91 14.00 -7.79
N GLY A 297 -21.61 15.07 -7.04
CA GLY A 297 -22.29 16.35 -7.16
C GLY A 297 -21.84 17.14 -8.39
N GLU A 298 -22.58 18.18 -8.77
CA GLU A 298 -22.24 19.04 -9.90
C GLU A 298 -20.82 19.62 -9.78
N GLY A 299 -20.03 19.47 -10.85
CA GLY A 299 -18.63 19.92 -10.93
C GLY A 299 -17.62 19.01 -10.24
N SER A 300 -18.06 17.98 -9.51
CA SER A 300 -17.16 17.09 -8.78
C SER A 300 -16.48 16.11 -9.73
N VAL A 301 -15.29 15.67 -9.37
CA VAL A 301 -14.49 14.73 -10.16
C VAL A 301 -13.91 13.66 -9.25
N ILE A 302 -13.95 12.41 -9.68
CA ILE A 302 -13.15 11.32 -9.09
C ILE A 302 -12.25 10.74 -10.17
N ARG A 303 -11.00 10.48 -9.81
CA ARG A 303 -9.99 9.83 -10.65
C ARG A 303 -9.53 8.55 -10.00
N ILE A 304 -9.29 7.53 -10.81
CA ILE A 304 -8.78 6.22 -10.41
C ILE A 304 -7.57 5.90 -11.28
N ASP A 305 -6.55 5.32 -10.67
CA ASP A 305 -5.34 4.87 -11.35
C ASP A 305 -4.75 3.67 -10.58
N GLN A 306 -3.87 2.91 -11.22
CA GLN A 306 -3.06 1.86 -10.58
C GLN A 306 -3.82 0.76 -9.85
N VAL A 307 -4.74 0.10 -10.56
CA VAL A 307 -5.52 -0.97 -9.97
C VAL A 307 -4.74 -2.28 -9.94
N ILE A 308 -4.57 -2.88 -8.78
CA ILE A 308 -3.93 -4.17 -8.58
C ILE A 308 -4.99 -5.19 -8.20
N PHE A 309 -5.00 -6.34 -8.88
CA PHE A 309 -5.71 -7.52 -8.43
C PHE A 309 -4.84 -8.76 -8.68
N ALA A 310 -4.26 -9.31 -7.62
CA ALA A 310 -3.34 -10.44 -7.69
C ALA A 310 -3.64 -11.46 -6.59
N ARG A 311 -3.33 -12.73 -6.82
CA ARG A 311 -3.52 -13.77 -5.81
C ARG A 311 -2.65 -13.49 -4.59
N ALA A 312 -3.25 -13.64 -3.41
CA ALA A 312 -2.60 -13.54 -2.11
C ALA A 312 -2.53 -14.89 -1.38
N GLY A 313 -1.71 -14.97 -0.34
CA GLY A 313 -1.53 -16.17 0.48
C GLY A 313 -2.52 -16.30 1.64
N SER A 314 -3.30 -15.25 1.94
CA SER A 314 -4.40 -15.26 2.93
C SER A 314 -5.36 -14.09 2.69
N PRO A 315 -6.56 -14.11 3.31
CA PRO A 315 -7.38 -12.91 3.47
C PRO A 315 -6.74 -11.95 4.48
N ASN A 316 -7.39 -10.79 4.69
CA ASN A 316 -7.10 -9.93 5.83
C ASN A 316 -7.50 -10.66 7.12
N LEU A 317 -6.53 -10.85 8.02
CA LEU A 317 -6.72 -11.56 9.28
C LEU A 317 -7.29 -10.65 10.37
N ILE A 318 -7.27 -9.33 10.17
CA ILE A 318 -7.87 -8.37 11.08
C ILE A 318 -9.39 -8.42 10.97
N ILE A 319 -10.05 -8.52 12.13
CA ILE A 319 -11.50 -8.43 12.23
C ILE A 319 -11.88 -6.98 12.52
N ASN A 320 -12.91 -6.48 11.83
CA ASN A 320 -13.38 -5.09 11.93
C ASN A 320 -12.22 -4.09 11.68
N PRO A 321 -11.53 -4.16 10.53
CA PRO A 321 -10.32 -3.40 10.25
C PRO A 321 -10.55 -1.89 10.05
N SER A 322 -11.78 -1.48 9.72
CA SER A 322 -12.20 -0.09 9.51
C SER A 322 -13.17 0.43 10.57
N PHE A 323 -13.39 -0.32 11.65
CA PHE A 323 -14.16 0.15 12.81
C PHE A 323 -15.65 0.44 12.56
N GLU A 324 -16.21 -0.08 11.47
CA GLU A 324 -17.65 0.02 11.15
C GLU A 324 -18.54 -0.69 12.19
N ASP A 325 -17.97 -1.61 12.97
CA ASP A 325 -18.59 -2.21 14.17
C ASP A 325 -17.98 -1.63 15.47
N GLY A 326 -17.64 -0.35 15.47
CA GLY A 326 -16.98 0.34 16.57
C GLY A 326 -15.61 -0.26 16.91
N LEU A 327 -15.28 -0.40 18.20
CA LEU A 327 -14.05 -1.05 18.66
C LEU A 327 -14.24 -2.54 18.98
N ASN A 328 -15.28 -3.19 18.45
CA ASN A 328 -15.49 -4.62 18.67
C ASN A 328 -14.29 -5.42 18.12
N ASN A 329 -13.86 -6.43 18.88
CA ASN A 329 -12.66 -7.25 18.65
C ASN A 329 -11.32 -6.53 18.84
N TRP A 330 -11.33 -5.28 19.30
CA TRP A 330 -10.13 -4.52 19.64
C TRP A 330 -9.99 -4.32 21.15
N ALA A 331 -8.78 -4.52 21.66
CA ALA A 331 -8.41 -4.09 23.00
C ALA A 331 -7.92 -2.64 22.94
N ALA A 332 -8.61 -1.74 23.63
CA ALA A 332 -8.41 -0.30 23.53
C ALA A 332 -8.23 0.36 24.90
N VAL A 333 -7.28 1.27 24.99
CA VAL A 333 -7.07 2.18 26.13
C VAL A 333 -6.84 3.57 25.59
N GLY A 334 -7.70 4.53 25.94
CA GLY A 334 -7.63 5.90 25.41
C GLY A 334 -7.89 5.98 23.91
N VAL A 335 -8.73 5.09 23.37
CA VAL A 335 -9.11 5.07 21.95
C VAL A 335 -10.63 5.01 21.86
N SER A 336 -11.20 5.73 20.89
CA SER A 336 -12.63 5.74 20.61
C SER A 336 -12.88 5.53 19.11
N ALA A 337 -13.98 4.87 18.76
CA ALA A 337 -14.47 4.86 17.38
C ALA A 337 -15.25 6.16 17.12
N VAL A 338 -14.85 6.91 16.10
CA VAL A 338 -15.40 8.24 15.79
C VAL A 338 -15.99 8.24 14.39
N ALA A 339 -17.27 8.59 14.31
CA ALA A 339 -17.96 8.75 13.03
C ALA A 339 -17.55 10.04 12.32
N SER A 340 -17.32 9.99 11.00
CA SER A 340 -16.94 11.16 10.21
C SER A 340 -17.11 10.88 8.71
N ASN A 341 -17.40 11.92 7.93
CA ASN A 341 -17.42 11.86 6.46
C ASN A 341 -16.04 12.08 5.81
N GLU A 342 -14.97 11.91 6.59
CA GLU A 342 -13.57 12.14 6.20
C GLU A 342 -12.67 11.02 6.75
N THR A 343 -13.23 9.84 6.96
CA THR A 343 -12.48 8.63 7.32
C THR A 343 -11.63 8.17 6.12
N TYR A 344 -10.70 7.24 6.34
CA TYR A 344 -9.92 6.69 5.24
C TYR A 344 -10.85 5.85 4.35
N GLU A 345 -11.69 5.03 4.99
CA GLU A 345 -12.87 4.39 4.41
C GLU A 345 -14.04 4.37 5.40
N GLY A 346 -15.22 3.94 4.94
CA GLY A 346 -16.39 3.71 5.79
C GLY A 346 -16.92 4.97 6.47
N ASP A 347 -17.64 4.80 7.58
CA ASP A 347 -18.17 5.92 8.36
C ASP A 347 -17.38 6.15 9.65
N PHE A 348 -16.55 5.20 10.08
CA PHE A 348 -15.84 5.23 11.36
C PHE A 348 -14.31 5.19 11.21
N ARG A 349 -13.62 5.67 12.24
CA ARG A 349 -12.17 5.50 12.42
C ARG A 349 -11.84 5.35 13.89
N ALA A 350 -10.70 4.73 14.23
CA ALA A 350 -10.19 4.72 15.58
C ALA A 350 -9.40 6.00 15.87
N SER A 351 -9.81 6.77 16.88
CA SER A 351 -9.15 8.00 17.32
C SER A 351 -8.49 7.82 18.69
N PHE A 352 -7.19 8.09 18.75
CA PHE A 352 -6.32 7.96 19.90
C PHE A 352 -6.26 9.29 20.67
N GLU A 353 -6.51 9.24 21.97
CA GLU A 353 -6.50 10.39 22.85
C GLU A 353 -5.11 11.02 23.02
N ILE A 354 -5.11 12.29 23.42
CA ILE A 354 -3.91 13.11 23.62
C ILE A 354 -3.00 12.50 24.72
N ASN A 355 -3.57 11.97 25.80
CA ASN A 355 -2.86 11.53 27.00
C ASN A 355 -2.19 10.14 26.89
N GLY A 356 -1.85 9.71 25.67
CA GLY A 356 -1.33 8.39 25.38
C GLY A 356 -2.43 7.35 25.26
N ALA A 357 -2.25 6.41 24.33
CA ALA A 357 -3.29 5.48 23.96
C ALA A 357 -2.71 4.21 23.34
N SER A 358 -3.44 3.10 23.46
CA SER A 358 -3.07 1.82 22.87
C SER A 358 -4.29 1.15 22.25
N LEU A 359 -4.07 0.54 21.10
CA LEU A 359 -5.04 -0.28 20.39
C LEU A 359 -4.35 -1.55 19.94
N PHE A 360 -4.91 -2.73 20.19
CA PHE A 360 -4.37 -3.96 19.61
C PHE A 360 -5.44 -5.02 19.36
N GLN A 361 -5.13 -5.93 18.45
CA GLN A 361 -5.86 -7.16 18.19
C GLN A 361 -4.86 -8.32 18.08
N ASP A 362 -5.19 -9.43 18.73
CA ASP A 362 -4.47 -10.69 18.58
C ASP A 362 -5.21 -11.52 17.52
N VAL A 363 -4.53 -11.86 16.43
CA VAL A 363 -5.08 -12.61 15.30
C VAL A 363 -4.38 -13.95 15.15
N ALA A 364 -5.13 -15.01 14.88
CA ALA A 364 -4.56 -16.32 14.62
C ALA A 364 -3.79 -16.33 13.30
N ILE A 365 -2.64 -17.01 13.26
CA ILE A 365 -1.82 -17.17 12.05
C ILE A 365 -1.66 -18.66 11.72
N ASP A 366 -2.62 -19.21 10.99
CA ASP A 366 -2.62 -20.63 10.63
C ASP A 366 -1.39 -21.00 9.77
N ASN A 367 -0.60 -21.95 10.30
CA ASN A 367 0.69 -22.34 9.73
C ASN A 367 1.60 -21.12 9.47
N GLY A 368 1.66 -20.19 10.43
CA GLY A 368 2.44 -18.97 10.30
C GLY A 368 3.96 -19.15 10.40
N GLU A 369 4.44 -20.21 11.06
CA GLU A 369 5.87 -20.47 11.26
C GLU A 369 6.66 -20.42 9.95
N GLY A 370 7.70 -19.58 9.92
CA GLY A 370 8.55 -19.40 8.74
C GLY A 370 7.94 -18.55 7.63
N HIS A 371 6.74 -17.99 7.81
CA HIS A 371 6.09 -17.05 6.87
C HIS A 371 6.14 -15.61 7.37
N CYS A 372 5.97 -14.66 6.45
CA CYS A 372 5.70 -13.25 6.78
C CYS A 372 4.38 -12.76 6.27
N PHE A 373 4.06 -11.60 6.80
CA PHE A 373 2.79 -10.96 6.66
C PHE A 373 3.01 -9.52 6.22
N LEU A 374 2.20 -9.11 5.24
CA LEU A 374 1.96 -7.74 4.88
C LEU A 374 1.19 -7.07 6.01
N PHE A 375 1.63 -5.86 6.36
CA PHE A 375 0.90 -4.91 7.17
C PHE A 375 0.59 -3.67 6.33
N ASN A 376 -0.62 -3.13 6.43
CA ASN A 376 -0.96 -1.81 5.88
C ASN A 376 -1.99 -1.09 6.76
N CYS A 377 -1.94 0.25 6.83
CA CYS A 377 -3.02 1.05 7.41
C CYS A 377 -3.03 2.49 6.89
N GLY A 378 -4.21 3.11 6.94
CA GLY A 378 -4.36 4.57 6.90
C GLY A 378 -4.12 5.19 8.27
N LEU A 379 -3.29 6.25 8.33
CA LEU A 379 -3.03 7.02 9.53
C LEU A 379 -3.10 8.52 9.28
N ARG A 380 -3.69 9.25 10.21
CA ARG A 380 -3.78 10.71 10.16
C ARG A 380 -3.48 11.32 11.53
N VAL A 381 -2.76 12.45 11.54
CA VAL A 381 -2.57 13.26 12.75
C VAL A 381 -3.48 14.47 12.69
N GLU A 382 -4.24 14.67 13.77
CA GLU A 382 -5.20 15.77 13.93
C GLU A 382 -4.82 16.58 15.17
N ARG A 383 -5.34 17.80 15.31
CA ARG A 383 -5.03 18.69 16.45
C ARG A 383 -6.26 19.38 17.00
N GLU A 384 -6.20 19.75 18.27
CA GLU A 384 -7.18 20.66 18.89
C GLU A 384 -6.66 22.12 18.77
N GLY A 385 -7.22 22.93 17.87
CA GLY A 385 -6.89 24.37 17.76
C GLY A 385 -5.95 24.76 16.61
N GLY A 386 -5.05 25.74 16.82
CA GLY A 386 -4.13 26.30 15.82
C GLY A 386 -2.65 26.00 16.12
N GLY A 387 -1.79 25.78 15.11
CA GLY A 387 -0.34 25.54 15.27
C GLY A 387 0.15 24.18 14.76
N ILE A 388 1.45 23.88 14.85
CA ILE A 388 1.99 22.58 14.39
C ILE A 388 1.75 21.53 15.48
N ALA A 389 1.21 20.37 15.10
CA ALA A 389 1.21 19.20 15.96
C ALA A 389 1.97 18.08 15.25
N THR A 390 2.95 17.50 15.94
CA THR A 390 3.69 16.30 15.52
C THR A 390 3.46 15.27 16.59
N THR A 391 3.22 14.02 16.22
CA THR A 391 3.21 12.93 17.18
C THR A 391 3.69 11.67 16.51
N ASP A 392 4.40 10.87 17.27
CA ASP A 392 4.79 9.53 16.85
C ASP A 392 3.71 8.55 17.28
N ILE A 393 3.40 7.61 16.40
CA ILE A 393 2.78 6.35 16.80
C ILE A 393 3.75 5.22 16.51
N VAL A 394 3.84 4.28 17.44
CA VAL A 394 4.60 3.06 17.24
C VAL A 394 3.62 1.97 16.84
N VAL A 395 3.82 1.41 15.65
CA VAL A 395 3.08 0.25 15.16
C VAL A 395 3.95 -0.98 15.29
N ARG A 396 3.43 -2.03 15.91
CA ARG A 396 4.15 -3.30 16.09
C ARG A 396 3.30 -4.48 15.67
N VAL A 397 3.97 -5.46 15.10
CA VAL A 397 3.47 -6.84 15.00
C VAL A 397 4.33 -7.70 15.92
N LEU A 398 3.73 -8.29 16.95
CA LEU A 398 4.41 -9.19 17.89
C LEU A 398 3.95 -10.64 17.64
N TRP A 399 4.88 -11.58 17.63
CA TRP A 399 4.56 -13.00 17.51
C TRP A 399 4.17 -13.58 18.85
N LEU A 400 3.07 -14.31 18.88
CA LEU A 400 2.52 -14.95 20.05
C LEU A 400 2.48 -16.47 19.88
N ASP A 401 2.70 -17.22 20.96
CA ASP A 401 2.49 -18.66 20.99
C ASP A 401 1.02 -19.05 21.20
N ASP A 402 0.76 -20.36 21.27
CA ASP A 402 -0.58 -20.97 21.48
C ASP A 402 -1.24 -20.60 22.84
N ARG A 403 -0.50 -19.92 23.72
CA ARG A 403 -0.97 -19.44 25.03
C ARG A 403 -1.03 -17.91 25.09
N GLY A 404 -0.83 -17.22 23.97
CA GLY A 404 -0.84 -15.75 23.88
C GLY A 404 0.39 -15.09 24.51
N ARG A 405 1.50 -15.81 24.69
CA ARG A 405 2.76 -15.25 25.20
C ARG A 405 3.59 -14.73 24.03
N GLU A 406 4.17 -13.55 24.20
CA GLU A 406 5.10 -12.97 23.23
C GLU A 406 6.37 -13.83 23.09
N ILE A 407 6.69 -14.21 21.86
CA ILE A 407 7.86 -15.03 21.50
C ILE A 407 8.77 -14.36 20.47
N GLY A 408 8.39 -13.20 19.92
CA GLY A 408 9.22 -12.45 19.00
C GLY A 408 8.59 -11.14 18.52
N LEU A 409 9.41 -10.33 17.86
CA LEU A 409 8.99 -9.13 17.13
C LEU A 409 8.95 -9.46 15.64
N GLY A 410 7.82 -9.19 14.99
CA GLY A 410 7.67 -9.29 13.54
C GLY A 410 7.95 -7.97 12.85
N LEU A 411 7.32 -6.88 13.31
CA LEU A 411 7.46 -5.56 12.69
C LEU A 411 7.47 -4.49 13.76
N SER A 412 8.24 -3.42 13.56
CA SER A 412 8.17 -2.19 14.35
C SER A 412 8.36 -1.01 13.42
N LEU A 413 7.31 -0.21 13.24
CA LEU A 413 7.35 1.04 12.48
C LEU A 413 7.19 2.21 13.45
N VAL A 414 8.00 3.24 13.29
CA VAL A 414 7.78 4.53 13.97
C VAL A 414 7.18 5.48 12.94
N ALA A 415 5.87 5.61 12.96
CA ALA A 415 5.14 6.45 12.02
C ALA A 415 5.17 7.91 12.50
N PHE A 416 5.80 8.77 11.70
CA PHE A 416 5.90 10.21 11.95
C PHE A 416 4.91 10.97 11.08
N SER A 417 4.00 11.71 11.71
CA SER A 417 3.07 12.56 10.98
C SER A 417 2.92 13.93 11.63
N THR A 418 2.68 14.92 10.78
CA THR A 418 2.64 16.34 11.14
C THR A 418 1.32 16.94 10.67
N ALA A 419 0.56 17.53 11.60
CA ALA A 419 -0.47 18.51 11.28
C ALA A 419 0.20 19.89 11.16
N ASN A 420 0.43 20.35 9.93
CA ASN A 420 1.12 21.63 9.68
C ASN A 420 0.22 22.86 9.89
N PRO A 421 0.78 24.05 10.18
CA PRO A 421 0.03 25.28 10.36
C PRO A 421 -0.17 25.93 8.98
N GLY A 422 -1.36 25.80 8.41
CA GLY A 422 -1.66 26.32 7.05
C GLY A 422 -2.24 25.25 6.13
N VAL A 423 -2.00 23.98 6.44
CA VAL A 423 -2.81 22.87 5.92
C VAL A 423 -4.19 23.00 6.54
N VAL A 424 -5.20 23.24 5.71
CA VAL A 424 -6.57 23.44 6.19
C VAL A 424 -7.16 22.11 6.69
N PHE A 425 -6.68 20.97 6.17
CA PHE A 425 -7.19 19.64 6.47
C PHE A 425 -6.06 18.60 6.68
N PRO A 426 -6.04 17.86 7.80
CA PRO A 426 -5.06 16.79 7.98
C PRO A 426 -5.26 15.69 6.93
N GLN A 427 -4.17 15.24 6.30
CA GLN A 427 -4.17 14.22 5.24
C GLN A 427 -4.02 12.82 5.81
N TRP A 428 -4.58 11.83 5.10
CA TRP A 428 -4.31 10.42 5.38
C TRP A 428 -2.96 10.02 4.76
N LEU A 429 -2.17 9.31 5.54
CA LEU A 429 -0.90 8.71 5.14
C LEU A 429 -1.04 7.19 5.19
N VAL A 430 -0.45 6.52 4.20
CA VAL A 430 -0.54 5.06 4.09
C VAL A 430 0.79 4.45 4.52
N TYR A 431 0.75 3.68 5.60
CA TYR A 431 1.91 2.96 6.12
C TYR A 431 1.84 1.50 5.72
N THR A 432 2.93 0.98 5.16
CA THR A 432 3.02 -0.41 4.72
C THR A 432 4.27 -1.04 5.32
N GLY A 433 4.22 -2.32 5.66
CA GLY A 433 5.36 -3.07 6.16
C GLY A 433 5.28 -4.54 5.78
N ILE A 434 6.42 -5.22 5.77
CA ILE A 434 6.50 -6.68 5.77
C ILE A 434 7.16 -7.10 7.07
N THR A 435 6.56 -8.04 7.78
CA THR A 435 7.16 -8.55 9.02
C THR A 435 8.46 -9.30 8.74
N GLU A 436 9.28 -9.51 9.77
CA GLU A 436 10.21 -10.63 9.89
C GLU A 436 9.45 -11.95 10.02
N SER A 437 10.09 -13.08 9.76
CA SER A 437 9.41 -14.39 9.77
C SER A 437 8.84 -14.72 11.13
N ALA A 438 7.64 -15.30 11.16
CA ALA A 438 7.11 -15.82 12.41
C ALA A 438 8.04 -16.96 12.91
N PRO A 439 8.54 -16.87 14.16
CA PRO A 439 9.48 -17.83 14.70
C PRO A 439 8.82 -19.18 15.00
N PRO A 440 9.61 -20.23 15.29
CA PRO A 440 9.07 -21.53 15.66
C PRO A 440 8.10 -21.47 16.85
N GLY A 441 6.93 -22.09 16.68
CA GLY A 441 5.86 -22.09 17.67
C GLY A 441 4.95 -20.85 17.67
N ALA A 442 5.09 -19.95 16.70
CA ALA A 442 4.15 -18.85 16.51
C ALA A 442 2.77 -19.37 16.07
N ALA A 443 1.73 -18.96 16.78
CA ALA A 443 0.34 -19.35 16.55
C ALA A 443 -0.59 -18.15 16.37
N ALA A 444 -0.21 -16.98 16.88
CA ALA A 444 -0.94 -15.74 16.70
C ALA A 444 0.03 -14.56 16.48
N ALA A 445 -0.51 -13.43 16.01
CA ALA A 445 0.17 -12.17 15.90
C ALA A 445 -0.63 -11.08 16.63
N ARG A 446 0.03 -10.23 17.41
CA ARG A 446 -0.56 -9.01 17.97
C ARG A 446 -0.23 -7.84 17.07
N VAL A 447 -1.23 -7.28 16.41
CA VAL A 447 -1.10 -5.99 15.70
C VAL A 447 -1.44 -4.89 16.68
N GLN A 448 -0.45 -4.06 17.02
CA GLN A 448 -0.53 -3.08 18.10
C GLN A 448 -0.12 -1.68 17.64
N PHE A 449 -0.90 -0.70 18.05
CA PHE A 449 -0.63 0.72 17.91
C PHE A 449 -0.45 1.31 19.30
N THR A 450 0.64 2.07 19.50
CA THR A 450 0.93 2.76 20.75
C THR A 450 1.25 4.21 20.46
N LYS A 451 0.36 5.11 20.90
CA LYS A 451 0.60 6.55 20.88
C LYS A 451 1.26 6.97 22.18
N LEU A 452 2.40 7.64 22.08
CA LEU A 452 3.09 8.20 23.24
C LEU A 452 2.37 9.47 23.74
N LEU A 453 2.67 9.85 24.98
CA LEU A 453 2.15 11.08 25.59
C LEU A 453 2.63 12.29 24.77
N ASP A 454 1.70 12.96 24.10
CA ASP A 454 1.92 14.24 23.42
C ASP A 454 0.70 15.12 23.62
N VAL A 455 0.90 16.34 24.12
CA VAL A 455 -0.14 17.19 24.70
C VAL A 455 -1.04 17.92 23.68
N ASN A 456 -0.83 17.80 22.36
CA ASN A 456 -1.62 18.57 21.38
C ASN A 456 -2.07 17.83 20.10
N ALA A 457 -1.86 16.51 20.01
CA ALA A 457 -2.16 15.74 18.79
C ALA A 457 -3.08 14.56 19.07
N PHE A 458 -4.12 14.40 18.25
CA PHE A 458 -4.85 13.14 18.10
C PHE A 458 -4.23 12.36 16.94
N VAL A 459 -4.28 11.03 17.03
CA VAL A 459 -3.97 10.16 15.90
C VAL A 459 -5.24 9.42 15.55
N SER A 460 -5.56 9.36 14.27
CA SER A 460 -6.60 8.51 13.74
C SER A 460 -5.97 7.40 12.92
N VAL A 461 -6.45 6.17 13.10
CA VAL A 461 -6.08 4.99 12.32
C VAL A 461 -7.34 4.38 11.74
N ASP A 462 -7.23 3.87 10.53
CA ASP A 462 -8.32 3.28 9.78
C ASP A 462 -7.80 2.25 8.76
N LYS A 463 -8.67 1.32 8.33
CA LYS A 463 -8.41 0.22 7.39
C LYS A 463 -7.10 -0.53 7.64
N ILE A 464 -7.08 -1.38 8.66
CA ILE A 464 -5.89 -2.14 9.03
C ILE A 464 -5.86 -3.48 8.28
N VAL A 465 -4.76 -3.76 7.60
CA VAL A 465 -4.55 -4.98 6.82
C VAL A 465 -3.43 -5.79 7.44
N PHE A 466 -3.68 -7.07 7.69
CA PHE A 466 -2.65 -8.02 8.08
C PHE A 466 -2.87 -9.39 7.43
N GLY A 467 -1.96 -9.85 6.58
CA GLY A 467 -2.12 -11.13 5.87
C GLY A 467 -0.93 -11.50 5.00
N ARG A 468 -0.98 -12.62 4.28
CA ARG A 468 0.14 -13.13 3.46
C ARG A 468 0.00 -12.75 1.99
N LEU A 469 1.10 -12.37 1.36
CA LEU A 469 1.16 -12.11 -0.09
C LEU A 469 1.35 -13.37 -0.94
N ALA A 470 2.02 -14.39 -0.43
CA ALA A 470 2.34 -15.64 -1.14
C ALA A 470 2.17 -16.87 -0.25
#